data_AF-A0A380AAL5-F1
#
_entry.id   AF-A0A380AAL5-F1
#
_cell.length_a   1.000
_cell.length_b   1.000
_cell.length_c   1.000
_cell.angle_alpha   90.00
_cell.angle_beta   90.00
_cell.angle_gamma   90.00
#
_symmetry.space_group_name_H-M   'P 1'
#
loop_
_entity.id
_entity.type
_entity.pdbx_description
1 polymer ?
#
loop_
_entity_poly.entity_id
_entity_poly.type
_entity_poly.pdbx_seq_one_letter_code
_entity_poly.pdbx_strand_id
1 'polypeptide(L)'
;MEKAVLFKSSAAETIFDQARAAGCKIIVISDMYLPSKVLRELLENSGYKDLDDVAIFSSGEEGVSKHSGKLYPRVREKLGLTGKRWLHIGDNKHSDIEMAKCHSIDGLHADWSQYDGGVSRHWQIKDVIGESINLSVTNIQAKQFFADDPLTEIGFKIFGPLMLGYTSWIYATAKKLNVEKLLFLARDAHLIRDIFLNFYNKDRQFDYQYVYLSRASTYKMGMTDWPMHRIWHLFGGKNRKSIKSILSVIGLNAENHLSDIHDVGFPDENYVPSHHERDRVHWLINKLFTHALLQNKKCRDEFSDYFREAVGDYKSVALVDIGWMGNIQSVFSRALGDVWADKKISGLYLATFEGAKDNKSYYNDMKGWLTNYGEPRSHHDLILSGGVELLEFAMADNTGSTKGYEKINGKTQPVKEIVGDEELEYLKKAQLLQKGILSFFEYVSSILAVVPAEAMSSRLLSEPFFTLVSEPSSHQLDVLVGITHSEAAGANSGRIALAKKLNLKDRLLQGNKYYEMFEQSYWKEGYRRINRKKFWKKYI
;
A
#
# COMPACT_ATOMS: atom_id res chain seq x y z
N MET A 1 -15.83 18.83 13.94
CA MET A 1 -15.36 17.65 13.19
C MET A 1 -16.20 17.44 11.93
N GLU A 2 -17.51 17.62 12.05
CA GLU A 2 -18.55 17.54 11.03
C GLU A 2 -18.18 18.26 9.73
N LYS A 3 -17.74 19.53 9.81
CA LYS A 3 -17.28 20.31 8.64
C LYS A 3 -16.14 19.61 7.85
N ALA A 4 -15.35 18.77 8.49
CA ALA A 4 -14.25 18.06 7.84
C ALA A 4 -14.65 16.68 7.26
N VAL A 5 -15.75 16.07 7.72
CA VAL A 5 -16.14 14.71 7.26
C VAL A 5 -17.39 14.68 6.40
N LEU A 6 -18.21 15.72 6.45
CA LEU A 6 -19.42 15.81 5.64
C LEU A 6 -19.08 16.26 4.22
N PHE A 7 -19.46 15.44 3.25
CA PHE A 7 -19.37 15.73 1.83
C PHE A 7 -20.76 15.61 1.18
N LYS A 8 -20.92 16.30 0.06
CA LYS A 8 -22.12 16.22 -0.77
C LYS A 8 -22.08 14.95 -1.63
N SER A 9 -23.15 14.15 -1.59
CA SER A 9 -23.30 13.00 -2.49
C SER A 9 -23.65 13.47 -3.91
N SER A 10 -23.02 12.88 -4.93
CA SER A 10 -23.29 13.19 -6.34
C SER A 10 -24.77 12.97 -6.75
N ALA A 11 -25.41 11.93 -6.21
CA ALA A 11 -26.84 11.67 -6.44
C ALA A 11 -27.72 12.76 -5.82
N ALA A 12 -27.42 13.15 -4.58
CA ALA A 12 -28.15 14.22 -3.89
C ALA A 12 -27.95 15.59 -4.55
N GLU A 13 -26.74 15.89 -5.04
CA GLU A 13 -26.45 17.08 -5.84
C GLU A 13 -27.30 17.12 -7.11
N THR A 14 -27.28 16.03 -7.88
CA THR A 14 -28.06 15.92 -9.13
C THR A 14 -29.54 16.19 -8.91
N ILE A 15 -30.12 15.61 -7.85
CA ILE A 15 -31.53 15.81 -7.49
C ILE A 15 -31.80 17.25 -7.06
N PHE A 16 -30.90 17.84 -6.25
CA PHE A 16 -31.03 19.22 -5.79
C PHE A 16 -31.03 20.20 -6.98
N ASP A 17 -30.10 20.03 -7.92
CA ASP A 17 -29.97 20.89 -9.10
C ASP A 17 -31.16 20.74 -10.05
N GLN A 18 -31.66 19.50 -10.25
CA GLN A 18 -32.87 19.26 -11.04
C GLN A 18 -34.11 19.89 -10.41
N ALA A 19 -34.26 19.77 -9.08
CA ALA A 19 -35.37 20.39 -8.36
C ALA A 19 -35.33 21.92 -8.49
N ARG A 20 -34.15 22.53 -8.39
CA ARG A 20 -33.94 23.96 -8.63
C ARG A 20 -34.31 24.37 -10.05
N ALA A 21 -33.78 23.66 -11.05
CA ALA A 21 -34.06 23.95 -12.45
C ALA A 21 -35.55 23.85 -12.80
N ALA A 22 -36.28 22.96 -12.11
CA ALA A 22 -37.73 22.81 -12.23
C ALA A 22 -38.55 23.87 -11.45
N GLY A 23 -37.90 24.78 -10.71
CA GLY A 23 -38.57 25.78 -9.89
C GLY A 23 -39.25 25.21 -8.64
N CYS A 24 -38.85 24.02 -8.18
CA CYS A 24 -39.37 23.43 -6.96
C CYS A 24 -38.86 24.18 -5.73
N LYS A 25 -39.74 24.39 -4.73
CA LYS A 25 -39.31 24.86 -3.41
C LYS A 25 -38.56 23.74 -2.69
N ILE A 26 -37.28 23.95 -2.39
CA ILE A 26 -36.44 22.97 -1.70
C ILE A 26 -36.51 23.19 -0.19
N ILE A 27 -36.67 22.10 0.55
CA ILE A 27 -36.75 22.08 2.01
C ILE A 27 -35.82 20.97 2.51
N VAL A 28 -34.91 21.32 3.41
CA VAL A 28 -34.04 20.35 4.10
C VAL A 28 -34.62 20.08 5.48
N ILE A 29 -34.88 18.82 5.81
CA ILE A 29 -35.46 18.41 7.09
C ILE A 29 -34.61 17.27 7.67
N SER A 30 -34.03 17.50 8.85
CA SER A 30 -33.13 16.54 9.50
C SER A 30 -33.53 16.26 10.94
N ASP A 31 -33.46 14.97 11.33
CA ASP A 31 -33.57 14.57 12.72
C ASP A 31 -32.21 14.76 13.41
N MET A 32 -31.89 16.02 13.72
CA MET A 32 -30.62 16.42 14.30
C MET A 32 -30.79 17.32 15.52
N TYR A 33 -29.82 17.25 16.44
CA TYR A 33 -29.77 18.12 17.61
C TYR A 33 -29.16 19.50 17.31
N LEU A 34 -28.50 19.65 16.16
CA LEU A 34 -27.87 20.91 15.75
C LEU A 34 -28.90 21.93 15.22
N PRO A 35 -28.76 23.24 15.51
CA PRO A 35 -29.67 24.26 14.97
C PRO A 35 -29.63 24.36 13.45
N SER A 36 -30.73 24.82 12.84
CA SER A 36 -30.87 25.00 11.38
C SER A 36 -29.81 25.94 10.80
N LYS A 37 -29.36 26.95 11.55
CA LYS A 37 -28.24 27.82 11.14
C LYS A 37 -26.94 27.04 10.97
N VAL A 38 -26.66 26.10 11.88
CA VAL A 38 -25.46 25.25 11.78
C VAL A 38 -25.59 24.28 10.62
N LEU A 39 -26.78 23.70 10.40
CA LEU A 39 -27.03 22.84 9.24
C LEU A 39 -26.81 23.58 7.90
N ARG A 40 -27.21 24.86 7.82
CA ARG A 40 -26.92 25.72 6.66
C ARG A 40 -25.41 25.83 6.41
N GLU A 41 -24.64 26.17 7.44
CA GLU A 41 -23.18 26.28 7.32
C GLU A 41 -22.53 24.95 6.90
N LEU A 42 -23.07 23.81 7.36
CA LEU A 42 -22.58 22.48 6.95
C LEU A 42 -22.85 22.22 5.46
N LEU A 43 -24.05 22.53 4.97
CA LEU A 43 -24.39 22.39 3.55
C LEU A 43 -23.52 23.28 2.66
N GLU A 44 -23.32 24.54 3.06
CA GLU A 44 -22.45 25.49 2.36
C GLU A 44 -21.01 24.99 2.30
N ASN A 45 -20.49 24.51 3.44
CA ASN A 45 -19.16 23.94 3.54
C ASN A 45 -18.98 22.67 2.69
N SER A 46 -20.04 21.86 2.54
CA SER A 46 -20.05 20.69 1.64
C SER A 46 -20.24 21.05 0.15
N GLY A 47 -20.36 22.34 -0.18
CA GLY A 47 -20.40 22.83 -1.56
C GLY A 47 -21.80 23.02 -2.15
N TYR A 48 -22.86 23.08 -1.35
CA TYR A 48 -24.15 23.60 -1.79
C TYR A 48 -24.13 25.13 -1.82
N LYS A 49 -24.60 25.74 -2.90
CA LYS A 49 -24.59 27.20 -3.09
C LYS A 49 -26.02 27.77 -3.11
N ASP A 50 -26.09 29.09 -2.99
CA ASP A 50 -27.30 29.90 -3.15
C ASP A 50 -28.47 29.51 -2.23
N LEU A 51 -28.18 29.07 -1.00
CA LEU A 51 -29.18 28.47 -0.11
C LEU A 51 -30.22 29.46 0.48
N ASP A 52 -30.20 30.75 0.12
CA ASP A 52 -31.04 31.79 0.74
C ASP A 52 -32.54 31.50 0.66
N ASP A 53 -32.99 30.86 -0.41
CA ASP A 53 -34.37 30.43 -0.66
C ASP A 53 -34.68 29.00 -0.16
N VAL A 54 -33.68 28.29 0.37
CA VAL A 54 -33.83 26.94 0.93
C VAL A 54 -34.23 27.03 2.39
N ALA A 55 -35.39 26.45 2.72
CA ALA A 55 -35.85 26.35 4.09
C ALA A 55 -35.21 25.13 4.78
N ILE A 56 -34.67 25.31 5.99
CA ILE A 56 -33.95 24.28 6.73
C ILE A 56 -34.60 24.09 8.09
N PHE A 57 -34.94 22.85 8.42
CA PHE A 57 -35.58 22.46 9.67
C PHE A 57 -34.79 21.34 10.36
N SER A 58 -34.58 21.51 11.66
CA SER A 58 -33.91 20.55 12.53
C SER A 58 -34.85 20.12 13.65
N SER A 59 -34.92 18.82 13.93
CA SER A 59 -35.81 18.31 15.00
C SER A 59 -35.48 18.86 16.38
N GLY A 60 -34.19 19.12 16.68
CA GLY A 60 -33.74 19.73 17.92
C GLY A 60 -34.23 21.16 18.11
N GLU A 61 -34.33 21.94 17.02
CA GLU A 61 -34.83 23.32 17.04
C GLU A 61 -36.37 23.37 17.07
N GLU A 62 -37.03 22.43 16.38
CA GLU A 62 -38.49 22.37 16.29
C GLU A 62 -39.15 21.66 17.47
N GLY A 63 -38.39 20.88 18.24
CA GLY A 63 -38.86 20.05 19.36
C GLY A 63 -39.67 18.82 18.94
N VAL A 64 -39.69 18.49 17.65
CA VAL A 64 -40.43 17.36 17.06
C VAL A 64 -39.61 16.70 15.95
N SER A 65 -39.69 15.37 15.81
CA SER A 65 -38.87 14.59 14.87
C SER A 65 -39.66 14.03 13.68
N LYS A 66 -38.96 13.74 12.58
CA LYS A 66 -39.45 12.93 11.44
C LYS A 66 -39.77 11.52 11.90
N HIS A 67 -38.95 10.95 12.78
CA HIS A 67 -39.18 9.63 13.36
C HIS A 67 -40.55 9.51 14.02
N SER A 68 -41.03 10.56 14.71
CA SER A 68 -42.38 10.59 15.30
C SER A 68 -43.50 10.99 14.32
N GLY A 69 -43.16 11.35 13.08
CA GLY A 69 -44.04 11.96 12.08
C GLY A 69 -44.36 13.44 12.31
N LYS A 70 -44.23 13.94 13.54
CA LYS A 70 -44.71 15.28 13.96
C LYS A 70 -43.99 16.46 13.29
N LEU A 71 -42.78 16.28 12.75
CA LEU A 71 -42.05 17.36 12.07
C LEU A 71 -42.68 17.75 10.72
N TYR A 72 -43.29 16.80 10.00
CA TYR A 72 -43.93 17.08 8.71
C TYR A 72 -45.08 18.10 8.78
N PRO A 73 -46.10 17.95 9.64
CA PRO A 73 -47.17 18.95 9.75
C PRO A 73 -46.65 20.31 10.25
N ARG A 74 -45.64 20.34 11.14
CA ARG A 74 -45.00 21.58 11.59
C ARG A 74 -44.37 22.35 10.43
N VAL A 75 -43.63 21.66 9.57
CA VAL A 75 -43.01 22.27 8.37
C VAL A 75 -44.08 22.76 7.39
N ARG A 76 -45.14 21.97 7.18
CA ARG A 76 -46.27 22.34 6.31
C ARG A 76 -46.95 23.62 6.79
N GLU A 77 -47.17 23.76 8.10
CA GLU A 77 -47.76 24.94 8.73
C GLU A 77 -46.85 26.17 8.57
N LYS A 78 -45.58 26.08 9.01
CA LYS A 78 -44.63 27.20 8.96
C LYS A 78 -44.40 27.74 7.54
N LEU A 79 -44.45 26.87 6.54
CA LEU A 79 -44.21 27.24 5.14
C LEU A 79 -45.50 27.45 4.32
N GLY A 80 -46.69 27.28 4.92
CA GLY A 80 -47.97 27.45 4.23
C GLY A 80 -48.17 26.50 3.04
N LEU A 81 -47.80 25.22 3.17
CA LEU A 81 -47.76 24.25 2.06
C LEU A 81 -49.07 23.47 1.85
N THR A 82 -50.20 23.97 2.33
CA THR A 82 -51.51 23.31 2.18
C THR A 82 -51.88 23.14 0.70
N GLY A 83 -52.28 21.92 0.31
CA GLY A 83 -52.67 21.58 -1.07
C GLY A 83 -51.52 21.50 -2.07
N LYS A 84 -50.26 21.61 -1.63
CA LYS A 84 -49.08 21.43 -2.49
C LYS A 84 -48.67 19.96 -2.54
N ARG A 85 -48.21 19.51 -3.70
CA ARG A 85 -47.53 18.21 -3.83
C ARG A 85 -46.17 18.30 -3.17
N TRP A 86 -45.84 17.28 -2.38
CA TRP A 86 -44.57 17.20 -1.66
C TRP A 86 -44.00 15.80 -1.86
N LEU A 87 -42.82 15.74 -2.47
CA LEU A 87 -41.95 14.57 -2.49
C LEU A 87 -40.84 14.73 -1.44
N HIS A 88 -40.77 13.82 -0.47
CA HIS A 88 -39.70 13.74 0.51
C HIS A 88 -38.69 12.67 0.10
N ILE A 89 -37.41 12.97 0.23
CA ILE A 89 -36.30 12.09 -0.17
C ILE A 89 -35.40 11.88 1.04
N GLY A 90 -35.20 10.62 1.44
CA GLY A 90 -34.38 10.29 2.61
C GLY A 90 -34.05 8.80 2.73
N ASP A 91 -33.04 8.49 3.52
CA ASP A 91 -32.44 7.16 3.64
C ASP A 91 -33.15 6.26 4.68
N ASN A 92 -33.84 6.86 5.65
CA ASN A 92 -34.48 6.11 6.72
C ASN A 92 -35.89 5.67 6.32
N LYS A 93 -36.09 4.37 6.07
CA LYS A 93 -37.39 3.83 5.65
C LYS A 93 -38.55 4.22 6.58
N HIS A 94 -38.33 4.19 7.89
CA HIS A 94 -39.37 4.54 8.84
C HIS A 94 -39.66 6.06 8.85
N SER A 95 -38.64 6.87 9.07
CA SER A 95 -38.78 8.30 9.34
C SER A 95 -39.03 9.11 8.06
N ASP A 96 -38.42 8.72 6.94
CA ASP A 96 -38.48 9.45 5.67
C ASP A 96 -39.56 8.91 4.73
N ILE A 97 -39.93 7.62 4.81
CA ILE A 97 -40.87 7.01 3.87
C ILE A 97 -42.22 6.71 4.55
N GLU A 98 -42.23 5.89 5.60
CA GLU A 98 -43.46 5.49 6.28
C GLU A 98 -44.14 6.68 6.96
N MET A 99 -43.40 7.45 7.77
CA MET A 99 -43.95 8.62 8.46
C MET A 99 -44.34 9.75 7.51
N ALA A 100 -43.60 9.97 6.41
CA ALA A 100 -44.00 10.91 5.37
C ALA A 100 -45.35 10.51 4.75
N LYS A 101 -45.51 9.22 4.41
CA LYS A 101 -46.75 8.67 3.85
C LYS A 101 -47.94 8.82 4.79
N CYS A 102 -47.76 8.64 6.10
CA CYS A 102 -48.80 8.88 7.12
C CYS A 102 -49.33 10.33 7.11
N HIS A 103 -48.54 11.28 6.60
CA HIS A 103 -48.93 12.69 6.44
C HIS A 103 -49.27 13.08 4.99
N SER A 104 -49.57 12.10 4.14
CA SER A 104 -49.89 12.29 2.71
C SER A 104 -48.78 13.00 1.93
N ILE A 105 -47.53 12.66 2.24
CA ILE A 105 -46.33 13.11 1.52
C ILE A 105 -45.77 11.91 0.77
N ASP A 106 -45.46 12.08 -0.51
CA ASP A 106 -44.83 11.03 -1.31
C ASP A 106 -43.38 10.85 -0.83
N GLY A 107 -42.96 9.61 -0.59
CA GLY A 107 -41.60 9.29 -0.13
C GLY A 107 -40.79 8.57 -1.20
N LEU A 108 -39.57 9.03 -1.46
CA LEU A 108 -38.57 8.34 -2.29
C LEU A 108 -37.38 7.93 -1.43
N HIS A 109 -37.05 6.64 -1.43
CA HIS A 109 -35.96 6.10 -0.63
C HIS A 109 -34.60 6.43 -1.26
N ALA A 110 -33.72 7.06 -0.49
CA ALA A 110 -32.35 7.41 -0.89
C ALA A 110 -31.40 6.23 -0.61
N ASP A 111 -31.41 5.23 -1.50
CA ASP A 111 -30.56 4.03 -1.39
C ASP A 111 -29.05 4.33 -1.51
N TRP A 112 -28.66 5.49 -2.04
CA TRP A 112 -27.28 5.97 -2.10
C TRP A 112 -26.73 6.51 -0.77
N SER A 113 -27.58 6.64 0.26
CA SER A 113 -27.20 7.21 1.57
C SER A 113 -27.52 6.29 2.74
N GLN A 114 -27.53 4.97 2.52
CA GLN A 114 -27.85 4.00 3.56
C GLN A 114 -26.86 4.08 4.73
N TYR A 115 -27.40 4.23 5.94
CA TYR A 115 -26.69 4.02 7.20
C TYR A 115 -27.34 2.81 7.88
N ASP A 116 -26.62 1.67 7.92
CA ASP A 116 -27.12 0.44 8.53
C ASP A 116 -26.89 0.39 10.05
N GLY A 117 -26.40 1.49 10.64
CA GLY A 117 -26.23 1.62 12.09
C GLY A 117 -25.37 0.50 12.65
N GLY A 118 -24.38 0.01 11.88
CA GLY A 118 -23.47 -1.03 12.30
C GLY A 118 -23.09 -0.84 13.77
N VAL A 119 -23.27 -1.89 14.58
CA VAL A 119 -23.05 -1.84 16.02
C VAL A 119 -21.61 -1.48 16.25
N SER A 120 -21.34 -0.18 16.38
CA SER A 120 -19.97 0.20 16.58
C SER A 120 -19.60 -0.14 18.00
N ARG A 121 -18.72 -1.14 18.12
CA ARG A 121 -18.17 -1.56 19.39
C ARG A 121 -17.05 -0.63 19.84
N HIS A 122 -17.10 0.67 19.49
CA HIS A 122 -16.05 1.64 19.83
C HIS A 122 -15.64 1.59 21.32
N TRP A 123 -16.58 1.32 22.24
CA TRP A 123 -16.32 1.16 23.67
C TRP A 123 -15.51 -0.09 24.06
N GLN A 124 -15.39 -1.08 23.16
CA GLN A 124 -14.55 -2.27 23.30
C GLN A 124 -13.23 -2.16 22.51
N ILE A 125 -13.07 -1.13 21.68
CA ILE A 125 -11.98 -1.00 20.72
C ILE A 125 -10.97 0.01 21.23
N LYS A 126 -9.68 -0.39 21.29
CA LYS A 126 -8.60 0.49 21.75
C LYS A 126 -8.23 1.59 20.76
N ASP A 127 -8.46 1.36 19.47
CA ASP A 127 -8.10 2.25 18.38
C ASP A 127 -9.32 2.56 17.49
N VAL A 128 -10.04 3.60 17.89
CA VAL A 128 -11.30 4.01 17.26
C VAL A 128 -11.07 4.57 15.85
N ILE A 129 -9.93 5.20 15.60
CA ILE A 129 -9.66 5.87 14.31
C ILE A 129 -9.44 4.84 13.21
N GLY A 130 -8.56 3.86 13.46
CA GLY A 130 -8.30 2.80 12.48
C GLY A 130 -9.57 2.03 12.12
N GLU A 131 -10.36 1.65 13.13
CA GLU A 131 -11.66 0.99 12.92
C GLU A 131 -12.62 1.85 12.11
N SER A 132 -12.81 3.11 12.50
CA SER A 132 -13.75 4.02 11.85
C SER A 132 -13.43 4.21 10.37
N ILE A 133 -12.14 4.30 10.03
CA ILE A 133 -11.70 4.46 8.64
C ILE A 133 -11.94 3.16 7.86
N ASN A 134 -11.59 2.00 8.42
CA ASN A 134 -11.84 0.71 7.77
C ASN A 134 -13.35 0.47 7.54
N LEU A 135 -14.20 0.83 8.50
CA LEU A 135 -15.65 0.75 8.33
C LEU A 135 -16.13 1.76 7.29
N SER A 136 -15.58 2.96 7.27
CA SER A 136 -16.03 4.03 6.37
C SER A 136 -15.94 3.66 4.88
N VAL A 137 -14.92 2.88 4.48
CA VAL A 137 -14.76 2.45 3.09
C VAL A 137 -15.79 1.40 2.65
N THR A 138 -16.48 0.77 3.60
CA THR A 138 -17.53 -0.23 3.34
C THR A 138 -18.89 0.41 3.11
N ASN A 139 -19.07 1.67 3.53
CA ASN A 139 -20.29 2.44 3.34
C ASN A 139 -20.61 2.60 1.85
N ILE A 140 -21.90 2.59 1.51
CA ILE A 140 -22.34 2.72 0.11
C ILE A 140 -21.92 4.07 -0.50
N GLN A 141 -21.83 5.11 0.31
CA GLN A 141 -21.41 6.45 -0.06
C GLN A 141 -19.95 6.48 -0.54
N ALA A 142 -19.09 5.55 -0.10
CA ALA A 142 -17.70 5.48 -0.53
C ALA A 142 -17.56 5.11 -2.02
N LYS A 143 -18.57 4.45 -2.61
CA LYS A 143 -18.56 4.02 -4.02
C LYS A 143 -18.40 5.16 -5.02
N GLN A 144 -18.77 6.39 -4.67
CA GLN A 144 -18.64 7.53 -5.58
C GLN A 144 -17.20 8.03 -5.73
N PHE A 145 -16.26 7.57 -4.89
CA PHE A 145 -14.88 8.04 -4.88
C PHE A 145 -13.94 7.18 -5.71
N PHE A 146 -14.38 6.03 -6.21
CA PHE A 146 -13.55 5.14 -7.03
C PHE A 146 -14.33 4.62 -8.23
N ALA A 147 -13.60 4.29 -9.31
CA ALA A 147 -14.20 3.75 -10.53
C ALA A 147 -14.74 2.33 -10.30
N ASP A 148 -15.77 1.94 -11.08
CA ASP A 148 -16.33 0.59 -11.07
C ASP A 148 -15.40 -0.40 -11.78
N ASP A 149 -14.24 -0.63 -11.16
CA ASP A 149 -13.20 -1.57 -11.56
C ASP A 149 -12.72 -2.34 -10.33
N PRO A 150 -12.66 -3.69 -10.36
CA PRO A 150 -12.32 -4.50 -9.20
C PRO A 150 -10.94 -4.22 -8.58
N LEU A 151 -9.92 -3.91 -9.41
CA LEU A 151 -8.59 -3.58 -8.90
C LEU A 151 -8.59 -2.22 -8.23
N THR A 152 -9.30 -1.26 -8.79
CA THR A 152 -9.49 0.08 -8.21
C THR A 152 -10.26 -0.02 -6.89
N GLU A 153 -11.29 -0.85 -6.79
CA GLU A 153 -12.02 -1.10 -5.54
C GLU A 153 -11.11 -1.73 -4.47
N ILE A 154 -10.31 -2.74 -4.83
CA ILE A 154 -9.31 -3.35 -3.92
C ILE A 154 -8.28 -2.30 -3.47
N GLY A 155 -7.79 -1.49 -4.41
CA GLY A 155 -6.89 -0.38 -4.13
C GLY A 155 -7.47 0.59 -3.11
N PHE A 156 -8.74 0.98 -3.29
CA PHE A 156 -9.44 1.91 -2.42
C PHE A 156 -9.73 1.34 -1.02
N LYS A 157 -10.34 0.14 -0.97
CA LYS A 157 -10.86 -0.42 0.29
C LYS A 157 -9.82 -1.13 1.13
N ILE A 158 -8.73 -1.60 0.53
CA ILE A 158 -7.74 -2.46 1.20
C ILE A 158 -6.38 -1.79 1.28
N PHE A 159 -5.81 -1.41 0.14
CA PHE A 159 -4.47 -0.82 0.12
C PHE A 159 -4.47 0.67 0.51
N GLY A 160 -5.57 1.38 0.31
CA GLY A 160 -5.78 2.77 0.73
C GLY A 160 -5.56 2.96 2.23
N PRO A 161 -6.37 2.32 3.10
CA PRO A 161 -6.17 2.35 4.55
C PRO A 161 -4.76 1.94 4.97
N LEU A 162 -4.23 0.85 4.38
CA LEU A 162 -2.87 0.39 4.66
C LEU A 162 -1.81 1.47 4.39
N MET A 163 -1.90 2.15 3.24
CA MET A 163 -0.98 3.22 2.86
C MET A 163 -1.17 4.47 3.71
N LEU A 164 -2.39 4.79 4.15
CA LEU A 164 -2.63 5.87 5.11
C LEU A 164 -1.89 5.61 6.40
N GLY A 165 -2.06 4.42 6.98
CA GLY A 165 -1.37 4.04 8.21
C GLY A 165 0.14 4.10 8.08
N TYR A 166 0.68 3.57 6.96
CA TYR A 166 2.11 3.54 6.74
C TYR A 166 2.71 4.95 6.54
N THR A 167 2.11 5.77 5.67
CA THR A 167 2.62 7.12 5.38
C THR A 167 2.48 8.07 6.56
N SER A 168 1.40 7.93 7.34
CA SER A 168 1.23 8.61 8.62
C SER A 168 2.32 8.22 9.62
N TRP A 169 2.64 6.92 9.70
CA TRP A 169 3.73 6.43 10.54
C TRP A 169 5.10 6.94 10.09
N ILE A 170 5.38 7.01 8.77
CA ILE A 170 6.61 7.60 8.23
C ILE A 170 6.73 9.05 8.72
N TYR A 171 5.67 9.86 8.54
CA TYR A 171 5.69 11.27 8.93
C TYR A 171 5.94 11.45 10.44
N ALA A 172 5.16 10.76 11.27
CA ALA A 172 5.29 10.82 12.72
C ALA A 172 6.68 10.34 13.21
N THR A 173 7.19 9.27 12.62
CA THR A 173 8.50 8.71 13.00
C THR A 173 9.65 9.59 12.53
N ALA A 174 9.57 10.16 11.32
CA ALA A 174 10.56 11.10 10.79
C ALA A 174 10.65 12.35 11.68
N LYS A 175 9.51 12.91 12.12
CA LYS A 175 9.48 14.00 13.11
C LYS A 175 10.17 13.60 14.42
N LYS A 176 9.77 12.46 15.00
CA LYS A 176 10.32 11.98 16.27
C LYS A 176 11.83 11.75 16.23
N LEU A 177 12.35 11.32 15.08
CA LEU A 177 13.77 11.06 14.88
C LEU A 177 14.57 12.31 14.47
N ASN A 178 13.91 13.45 14.29
CA ASN A 178 14.49 14.67 13.70
C ASN A 178 15.22 14.35 12.39
N VAL A 179 14.52 13.70 11.48
CA VAL A 179 15.02 13.45 10.12
C VAL A 179 15.01 14.76 9.35
N GLU A 180 16.12 15.06 8.66
CA GLU A 180 16.24 16.25 7.83
C GLU A 180 15.89 15.93 6.36
N LYS A 181 16.33 14.77 5.87
CA LYS A 181 16.09 14.32 4.49
C LYS A 181 15.54 12.89 4.40
N LEU A 182 14.53 12.71 3.56
CA LEU A 182 13.92 11.41 3.23
C LEU A 182 14.39 10.90 1.86
N LEU A 183 14.97 9.71 1.82
CA LEU A 183 15.40 9.03 0.60
C LEU A 183 14.40 7.94 0.25
N PHE A 184 13.53 8.21 -0.72
CA PHE A 184 12.57 7.22 -1.23
C PHE A 184 13.27 6.31 -2.24
N LEU A 185 13.38 5.02 -1.93
CA LEU A 185 14.16 4.10 -2.76
C LEU A 185 13.32 3.58 -3.93
N ALA A 186 13.87 3.64 -5.13
CA ALA A 186 13.32 2.89 -6.24
C ALA A 186 13.44 1.38 -5.96
N ARG A 187 12.45 0.55 -6.29
CA ARG A 187 11.27 0.82 -7.12
C ARG A 187 9.99 1.04 -6.30
N ASP A 188 9.95 0.45 -5.11
CA ASP A 188 8.69 0.22 -4.39
C ASP A 188 8.24 1.43 -3.57
N ALA A 189 9.07 2.48 -3.46
CA ALA A 189 8.72 3.71 -2.76
C ALA A 189 8.15 4.83 -3.66
N HIS A 190 7.92 4.59 -4.97
CA HIS A 190 7.42 5.64 -5.87
C HIS A 190 6.05 6.17 -5.43
N LEU A 191 5.07 5.28 -5.27
CA LEU A 191 3.73 5.66 -4.82
C LEU A 191 3.77 6.26 -3.41
N ILE A 192 4.57 5.69 -2.52
CA ILE A 192 4.75 6.16 -1.14
C ILE A 192 5.27 7.60 -1.13
N ARG A 193 6.25 7.93 -1.99
CA ARG A 193 6.76 9.29 -2.19
C ARG A 193 5.63 10.22 -2.62
N ASP A 194 4.88 9.86 -3.64
CA ASP A 194 3.84 10.73 -4.20
C ASP A 194 2.75 11.03 -3.16
N ILE A 195 2.30 10.00 -2.43
CA ILE A 195 1.37 10.17 -1.32
C ILE A 195 1.99 11.07 -0.23
N PHE A 196 3.23 10.81 0.18
CA PHE A 196 3.88 11.56 1.25
C PHE A 196 4.00 13.05 0.91
N LEU A 197 4.43 13.37 -0.31
CA LEU A 197 4.58 14.74 -0.77
C LEU A 197 3.24 15.46 -0.92
N ASN A 198 2.24 14.77 -1.48
CA ASN A 198 0.93 15.38 -1.74
C ASN A 198 0.09 15.59 -0.47
N PHE A 199 0.27 14.76 0.56
CA PHE A 199 -0.62 14.77 1.73
C PHE A 199 0.05 15.17 3.05
N TYR A 200 1.36 15.00 3.21
CA TYR A 200 2.03 15.23 4.50
C TYR A 200 3.14 16.29 4.46
N ASN A 201 3.88 16.42 3.36
CA ASN A 201 5.04 17.31 3.26
C ASN A 201 4.74 18.63 2.51
N LYS A 202 3.51 19.15 2.59
CA LYS A 202 3.09 20.38 1.89
C LYS A 202 3.90 21.61 2.31
N ASP A 203 4.24 21.70 3.60
CA ASP A 203 5.03 22.80 4.17
C ASP A 203 6.54 22.60 3.99
N ARG A 204 6.96 21.59 3.22
CA ARG A 204 8.38 21.24 2.97
C ARG A 204 9.20 21.08 4.25
N GLN A 205 8.60 20.43 5.24
CA GLN A 205 9.25 20.15 6.53
C GLN A 205 10.48 19.25 6.37
N PHE A 206 10.43 18.29 5.44
CA PHE A 206 11.52 17.38 5.13
C PHE A 206 12.05 17.66 3.74
N ASP A 207 13.37 17.70 3.56
CA ASP A 207 13.96 17.54 2.23
C ASP A 207 13.75 16.10 1.75
N TYR A 208 13.79 15.87 0.44
CA TYR A 208 13.61 14.53 -0.09
C TYR A 208 14.38 14.29 -1.37
N GLN A 209 14.63 13.01 -1.66
CA GLN A 209 15.14 12.58 -2.95
C GLN A 209 14.64 11.18 -3.29
N TYR A 210 14.30 10.97 -4.56
CA TYR A 210 14.04 9.64 -5.09
C TYR A 210 15.37 9.03 -5.56
N VAL A 211 15.76 7.90 -4.97
CA VAL A 211 17.07 7.29 -5.17
C VAL A 211 16.93 6.00 -5.97
N TYR A 212 17.48 6.00 -7.18
CA TYR A 212 17.53 4.84 -8.05
C TYR A 212 18.64 3.92 -7.61
N LEU A 213 18.23 2.77 -7.09
CA LEU A 213 19.14 1.73 -6.66
C LEU A 213 18.44 0.39 -6.82
N SER A 214 19.22 -0.68 -6.89
CA SER A 214 18.69 -2.04 -6.85
C SER A 214 19.61 -2.87 -5.98
N ARG A 215 19.11 -3.99 -5.48
CA ARG A 215 19.94 -5.00 -4.81
C ARG A 215 21.19 -5.32 -5.64
N ALA A 216 21.02 -5.68 -6.91
CA ALA A 216 22.11 -6.07 -7.80
C ALA A 216 23.16 -4.95 -8.03
N SER A 217 22.71 -3.72 -8.26
CA SER A 217 23.63 -2.59 -8.48
C SER A 217 24.37 -2.19 -7.20
N THR A 218 23.68 -2.19 -6.05
CA THR A 218 24.27 -1.76 -4.78
C THR A 218 25.25 -2.78 -4.23
N TYR A 219 25.03 -4.09 -4.39
CA TYR A 219 25.93 -5.11 -3.85
C TYR A 219 27.38 -4.95 -4.29
N LYS A 220 27.60 -4.64 -5.58
CA LYS A 220 28.94 -4.36 -6.10
C LYS A 220 29.59 -3.22 -5.34
N MET A 221 28.85 -2.16 -5.05
CA MET A 221 29.41 -0.99 -4.39
C MET A 221 29.60 -1.21 -2.88
N GLY A 222 28.61 -1.69 -2.14
CA GLY A 222 28.74 -1.83 -0.69
C GLY A 222 29.56 -3.03 -0.22
N MET A 223 30.15 -3.83 -1.11
CA MET A 223 31.06 -4.92 -0.72
C MET A 223 32.45 -4.39 -0.35
N THR A 224 32.59 -3.85 0.87
CA THR A 224 33.84 -3.29 1.41
C THR A 224 34.59 -4.25 2.34
N ASP A 225 33.88 -5.24 2.88
CA ASP A 225 34.36 -6.25 3.83
C ASP A 225 33.85 -7.65 3.47
N TRP A 226 34.23 -8.66 4.27
CA TRP A 226 33.85 -10.06 4.05
C TRP A 226 33.06 -10.74 5.17
N PRO A 227 31.88 -10.22 5.54
CA PRO A 227 31.02 -10.91 6.48
C PRO A 227 30.17 -11.96 5.75
N MET A 228 30.68 -13.19 5.60
CA MET A 228 29.99 -14.27 4.85
C MET A 228 28.52 -14.46 5.27
N HIS A 229 28.23 -14.40 6.58
CA HIS A 229 26.86 -14.47 7.09
C HIS A 229 25.93 -13.36 6.56
N ARG A 230 26.46 -12.15 6.30
CA ARG A 230 25.69 -11.02 5.76
C ARG A 230 25.61 -11.05 4.25
N ILE A 231 26.55 -11.65 3.53
CA ILE A 231 26.51 -11.69 2.05
C ILE A 231 25.93 -13.00 1.51
N TRP A 232 25.66 -13.99 2.36
CA TRP A 232 25.13 -15.27 1.89
C TRP A 232 23.78 -15.15 1.18
N HIS A 233 22.94 -14.21 1.63
CA HIS A 233 21.64 -13.95 1.01
C HIS A 233 21.73 -13.49 -0.45
N LEU A 234 22.91 -13.03 -0.92
CA LEU A 234 23.17 -12.69 -2.32
C LEU A 234 23.06 -13.93 -3.23
N PHE A 235 23.44 -15.07 -2.67
CA PHE A 235 23.53 -16.36 -3.35
C PHE A 235 22.33 -17.25 -3.05
N GLY A 236 21.59 -16.95 -1.97
CA GLY A 236 20.33 -17.60 -1.61
C GLY A 236 19.12 -17.18 -2.46
N GLY A 237 18.03 -17.92 -2.33
CA GLY A 237 16.76 -17.72 -3.05
C GLY A 237 16.00 -19.04 -3.24
N LYS A 238 14.74 -18.98 -3.69
CA LYS A 238 13.97 -20.18 -4.09
C LYS A 238 14.53 -20.78 -5.38
N ASN A 239 14.95 -19.94 -6.33
CA ASN A 239 15.61 -20.38 -7.56
C ASN A 239 17.11 -20.54 -7.37
N ARG A 240 17.60 -21.68 -7.86
CA ARG A 240 19.03 -21.98 -7.91
C ARG A 240 19.68 -21.20 -9.07
N LYS A 241 20.84 -20.62 -8.80
CA LYS A 241 21.62 -19.82 -9.75
C LYS A 241 22.81 -20.63 -10.25
N SER A 242 23.19 -20.43 -11.51
CA SER A 242 24.46 -20.97 -12.01
C SER A 242 25.65 -20.29 -11.35
N ILE A 243 26.82 -20.93 -11.37
CA ILE A 243 28.08 -20.32 -10.90
C ILE A 243 28.35 -18.99 -11.63
N LYS A 244 28.08 -18.92 -12.94
CA LYS A 244 28.17 -17.70 -13.76
C LYS A 244 27.29 -16.58 -13.21
N SER A 245 26.06 -16.91 -12.84
CA SER A 245 25.12 -15.96 -12.24
C SER A 245 25.58 -15.51 -10.85
N ILE A 246 26.12 -16.43 -10.04
CA ILE A 246 26.67 -16.15 -8.70
C ILE A 246 27.87 -15.19 -8.78
N LEU A 247 28.84 -15.48 -9.65
CA LEU A 247 30.04 -14.65 -9.82
C LEU A 247 29.72 -13.27 -10.39
N SER A 248 28.74 -13.18 -11.30
CA SER A 248 28.27 -11.90 -11.85
C SER A 248 27.71 -10.95 -10.76
N VAL A 249 27.02 -11.50 -9.74
CA VAL A 249 26.49 -10.71 -8.61
C VAL A 249 27.60 -10.01 -7.83
N ILE A 250 28.74 -10.67 -7.63
CA ILE A 250 29.91 -10.07 -6.96
C ILE A 250 30.82 -9.28 -7.91
N GLY A 251 30.42 -9.14 -9.17
CA GLY A 251 31.13 -8.34 -10.18
C GLY A 251 32.22 -9.07 -10.95
N LEU A 252 32.30 -10.41 -10.85
CA LEU A 252 33.31 -11.21 -11.53
C LEU A 252 32.75 -11.87 -12.80
N ASN A 253 33.57 -11.91 -13.86
CA ASN A 253 33.30 -12.73 -15.03
C ASN A 253 33.79 -14.16 -14.78
N ALA A 254 32.87 -15.13 -14.77
CA ALA A 254 33.20 -16.53 -14.51
C ALA A 254 34.19 -17.15 -15.50
N GLU A 255 34.20 -16.67 -16.74
CA GLU A 255 35.13 -17.13 -17.79
C GLU A 255 36.60 -16.85 -17.42
N ASN A 256 36.86 -15.85 -16.57
CA ASN A 256 38.20 -15.53 -16.07
C ASN A 256 38.63 -16.40 -14.87
N HIS A 257 37.71 -17.21 -14.34
CA HIS A 257 37.89 -17.96 -13.08
C HIS A 257 37.61 -19.46 -13.24
N LEU A 258 37.67 -19.99 -14.47
CA LEU A 258 37.41 -21.41 -14.75
C LEU A 258 38.28 -22.36 -13.90
N SER A 259 39.57 -22.05 -13.73
CA SER A 259 40.44 -22.83 -12.86
C SER A 259 39.96 -22.84 -11.41
N ASP A 260 39.52 -21.70 -10.88
CA ASP A 260 39.02 -21.61 -9.51
C ASP A 260 37.71 -22.39 -9.32
N ILE A 261 36.85 -22.38 -10.34
CA ILE A 261 35.59 -23.15 -10.38
C ILE A 261 35.88 -24.65 -10.36
N HIS A 262 36.83 -25.11 -11.16
CA HIS A 262 37.26 -26.50 -11.18
C HIS A 262 37.92 -26.94 -9.87
N ASP A 263 38.77 -26.08 -9.29
CA ASP A 263 39.49 -26.38 -8.04
C ASP A 263 38.56 -26.67 -6.85
N VAL A 264 37.40 -26.01 -6.79
CA VAL A 264 36.39 -26.27 -5.74
C VAL A 264 35.45 -27.45 -6.07
N GLY A 265 35.65 -28.09 -7.23
CA GLY A 265 34.93 -29.29 -7.65
C GLY A 265 33.66 -29.05 -8.46
N PHE A 266 33.49 -27.88 -9.09
CA PHE A 266 32.42 -27.65 -10.06
C PHE A 266 32.90 -27.93 -11.50
N PRO A 267 32.04 -28.46 -12.38
CA PRO A 267 32.45 -28.84 -13.73
C PRO A 267 32.62 -27.64 -14.67
N ASP A 268 31.82 -26.59 -14.53
CA ASP A 268 31.89 -25.38 -15.35
C ASP A 268 31.09 -24.24 -14.72
N GLU A 269 31.12 -23.06 -15.34
CA GLU A 269 30.41 -21.86 -14.88
C GLU A 269 28.89 -21.93 -15.06
N ASN A 270 28.37 -22.78 -15.94
CA ASN A 270 26.93 -22.93 -16.16
C ASN A 270 26.29 -23.89 -15.14
N TYR A 271 27.09 -24.65 -14.39
CA TYR A 271 26.64 -25.54 -13.33
C TYR A 271 25.76 -24.83 -12.30
N VAL A 272 24.67 -25.49 -11.89
CA VAL A 272 23.69 -25.00 -10.91
C VAL A 272 23.79 -25.84 -9.62
N PRO A 273 24.45 -25.31 -8.55
CA PRO A 273 24.68 -26.08 -7.33
C PRO A 273 23.41 -26.51 -6.61
N SER A 274 23.45 -27.69 -5.98
CA SER A 274 22.40 -28.18 -5.07
C SER A 274 22.54 -27.60 -3.65
N HIS A 275 21.52 -27.81 -2.81
CA HIS A 275 21.56 -27.36 -1.41
C HIS A 275 22.70 -27.96 -0.58
N HIS A 276 23.17 -29.17 -0.94
CA HIS A 276 24.27 -29.84 -0.25
C HIS A 276 25.65 -29.32 -0.67
N GLU A 277 25.72 -28.53 -1.73
CA GLU A 277 26.98 -27.98 -2.28
C GLU A 277 27.21 -26.54 -1.87
N ARG A 278 26.43 -26.02 -0.91
CA ARG A 278 26.56 -24.65 -0.40
C ARG A 278 27.98 -24.37 0.10
N ASP A 279 28.61 -25.31 0.78
CA ASP A 279 29.97 -25.12 1.30
C ASP A 279 31.00 -24.95 0.17
N ARG A 280 30.84 -25.65 -0.96
CA ARG A 280 31.71 -25.45 -2.15
C ARG A 280 31.50 -24.07 -2.76
N VAL A 281 30.25 -23.61 -2.82
CA VAL A 281 29.94 -22.24 -3.25
C VAL A 281 30.58 -21.23 -2.30
N HIS A 282 30.52 -21.45 -0.98
CA HIS A 282 31.22 -20.60 0.01
C HIS A 282 32.72 -20.57 -0.25
N TRP A 283 33.34 -21.72 -0.51
CA TRP A 283 34.77 -21.82 -0.75
C TRP A 283 35.19 -21.08 -2.02
N LEU A 284 34.44 -21.23 -3.11
CA LEU A 284 34.70 -20.49 -4.35
C LEU A 284 34.65 -18.98 -4.11
N ILE A 285 33.58 -18.54 -3.46
CA ILE A 285 33.33 -17.13 -3.17
C ILE A 285 34.41 -16.58 -2.23
N ASN A 286 34.84 -17.35 -1.21
CA ASN A 286 35.97 -17.03 -0.33
C ASN A 286 37.28 -16.88 -1.11
N LYS A 287 37.60 -17.84 -1.98
CA LYS A 287 38.82 -17.84 -2.79
C LYS A 287 38.87 -16.60 -3.70
N LEU A 288 37.73 -16.23 -4.27
CA LEU A 288 37.60 -15.11 -5.20
C LEU A 288 37.37 -13.76 -4.53
N PHE A 289 37.29 -13.69 -3.19
CA PHE A 289 36.91 -12.48 -2.49
C PHE A 289 37.81 -11.28 -2.83
N THR A 290 39.13 -11.46 -2.79
CA THR A 290 40.08 -10.36 -3.05
C THR A 290 39.92 -9.81 -4.47
N HIS A 291 39.70 -10.67 -5.46
CA HIS A 291 39.41 -10.27 -6.83
C HIS A 291 38.11 -9.46 -6.91
N ALA A 292 37.07 -9.95 -6.23
CA ALA A 292 35.78 -9.29 -6.18
C ALA A 292 35.90 -7.91 -5.50
N LEU A 293 36.63 -7.79 -4.39
CA LEU A 293 36.86 -6.54 -3.66
C LEU A 293 37.59 -5.50 -4.51
N LEU A 294 38.63 -5.91 -5.24
CA LEU A 294 39.39 -5.03 -6.14
C LEU A 294 38.54 -4.53 -7.31
N GLN A 295 37.77 -5.41 -7.94
CA GLN A 295 36.88 -5.04 -9.03
C GLN A 295 35.79 -4.07 -8.55
N ASN A 296 35.23 -4.34 -7.36
CA ASN A 296 34.18 -3.54 -6.77
C ASN A 296 34.66 -2.21 -6.20
N LYS A 297 35.96 -2.09 -5.84
CA LYS A 297 36.57 -0.79 -5.50
C LYS A 297 36.44 0.20 -6.66
N LYS A 298 36.71 -0.22 -7.90
CA LYS A 298 36.57 0.65 -9.07
C LYS A 298 35.14 1.16 -9.22
N CYS A 299 34.16 0.26 -9.08
CA CYS A 299 32.74 0.60 -9.13
C CYS A 299 32.33 1.59 -8.01
N ARG A 300 32.85 1.42 -6.79
CA ARG A 300 32.65 2.40 -5.70
C ARG A 300 33.25 3.76 -6.01
N ASP A 301 34.51 3.79 -6.44
CA ASP A 301 35.22 5.03 -6.70
C ASP A 301 34.53 5.81 -7.84
N GLU A 302 33.95 5.11 -8.82
CA GLU A 302 33.25 5.73 -9.94
C GLU A 302 31.86 6.28 -9.58
N PHE A 303 31.11 5.59 -8.70
CA PHE A 303 29.67 5.86 -8.52
C PHE A 303 29.25 6.23 -7.09
N SER A 304 30.15 6.22 -6.10
CA SER A 304 29.83 6.63 -4.73
C SER A 304 29.32 8.07 -4.63
N ASP A 305 29.74 8.94 -5.55
CA ASP A 305 29.25 10.32 -5.68
C ASP A 305 27.72 10.39 -5.79
N TYR A 306 27.08 9.43 -6.46
CA TYR A 306 25.62 9.39 -6.57
C TYR A 306 24.94 9.29 -5.19
N PHE A 307 25.46 8.45 -4.30
CA PHE A 307 24.92 8.28 -2.96
C PHE A 307 25.27 9.46 -2.05
N ARG A 308 26.48 10.01 -2.21
CA ARG A 308 26.92 11.19 -1.47
C ARG A 308 26.09 12.41 -1.82
N GLU A 309 25.82 12.64 -3.11
CA GLU A 309 24.91 13.70 -3.58
C GLU A 309 23.48 13.47 -3.07
N ALA A 310 23.01 12.21 -3.04
CA ALA A 310 21.70 11.90 -2.50
C ALA A 310 21.57 12.25 -1.02
N VAL A 311 22.60 11.98 -0.21
CA VAL A 311 22.65 12.34 1.21
C VAL A 311 22.87 13.83 1.40
N GLY A 312 23.76 14.45 0.62
CA GLY A 312 24.18 15.84 0.80
C GLY A 312 24.87 16.10 2.14
N ASP A 313 24.77 17.35 2.61
CA ASP A 313 25.36 17.78 3.90
C ASP A 313 24.50 17.42 5.12
N TYR A 314 23.33 16.83 4.90
CA TYR A 314 22.39 16.44 5.96
C TYR A 314 23.04 15.41 6.90
N LYS A 315 22.81 15.56 8.20
CA LYS A 315 23.32 14.65 9.25
C LYS A 315 22.32 13.56 9.58
N SER A 316 21.03 13.83 9.44
CA SER A 316 19.96 12.89 9.80
C SER A 316 19.13 12.56 8.56
N VAL A 317 19.29 11.34 8.05
CA VAL A 317 18.65 10.90 6.81
C VAL A 317 17.88 9.61 7.05
N ALA A 318 16.70 9.48 6.44
CA ALA A 318 15.95 8.24 6.50
C ALA A 318 15.65 7.65 5.13
N LEU A 319 15.93 6.37 4.94
CA LEU A 319 15.55 5.62 3.76
C LEU A 319 14.11 5.12 3.93
N VAL A 320 13.31 5.23 2.87
CA VAL A 320 11.90 4.82 2.84
C VAL A 320 11.71 3.78 1.74
N ASP A 321 11.18 2.62 2.12
CA ASP A 321 10.91 1.46 1.25
C ASP A 321 9.88 0.54 1.94
N ILE A 322 9.43 -0.55 1.33
CA ILE A 322 8.51 -1.50 1.98
C ILE A 322 9.19 -2.47 2.95
N GLY A 323 10.42 -2.93 2.67
CA GLY A 323 11.12 -3.93 3.50
C GLY A 323 12.07 -4.83 2.70
N TRP A 324 12.57 -5.96 3.23
CA TRP A 324 12.26 -6.57 4.54
C TRP A 324 13.49 -6.83 5.40
N MET A 325 14.63 -7.16 4.79
CA MET A 325 15.87 -7.56 5.48
C MET A 325 16.87 -6.41 5.66
N GLY A 326 16.60 -5.23 5.10
CA GLY A 326 17.49 -4.06 5.24
C GLY A 326 18.82 -4.14 4.48
N ASN A 327 18.99 -5.13 3.59
CA ASN A 327 20.24 -5.33 2.84
C ASN A 327 20.63 -4.09 2.03
N ILE A 328 19.66 -3.47 1.37
CA ILE A 328 19.87 -2.25 0.58
C ILE A 328 20.42 -1.12 1.46
N GLN A 329 19.79 -0.82 2.60
CA GLN A 329 20.25 0.23 3.50
C GLN A 329 21.65 -0.07 4.05
N SER A 330 21.91 -1.32 4.43
CA SER A 330 23.22 -1.80 4.87
C SER A 330 24.31 -1.51 3.82
N VAL A 331 24.01 -1.79 2.56
CA VAL A 331 24.95 -1.63 1.44
C VAL A 331 25.09 -0.17 1.03
N PHE A 332 23.99 0.60 1.01
CA PHE A 332 23.98 2.06 0.82
C PHE A 332 24.87 2.75 1.84
N SER A 333 24.73 2.39 3.12
CA SER A 333 25.52 2.92 4.23
C SER A 333 27.02 2.75 4.00
N ARG A 334 27.44 1.57 3.53
CA ARG A 334 28.85 1.29 3.18
C ARG A 334 29.32 2.05 1.95
N ALA A 335 28.44 2.24 0.96
CA ALA A 335 28.77 2.96 -0.27
C ALA A 335 29.09 4.44 -0.03
N LEU A 336 28.68 5.02 1.11
CA LEU A 336 29.05 6.38 1.51
C LEU A 336 30.54 6.50 1.89
N GLY A 337 31.20 5.40 2.25
CA GLY A 337 32.60 5.42 2.70
C GLY A 337 32.78 6.28 3.96
N ASP A 338 33.82 7.10 4.01
CA ASP A 338 34.16 7.89 5.20
C ASP A 338 33.08 8.93 5.57
N VAL A 339 32.27 9.37 4.59
CA VAL A 339 31.14 10.29 4.80
C VAL A 339 30.07 9.65 5.69
N TRP A 340 30.06 8.34 5.87
CA TRP A 340 29.15 7.67 6.79
C TRP A 340 29.33 8.12 8.26
N ALA A 341 30.54 8.52 8.66
CA ALA A 341 30.92 8.67 10.07
C ALA A 341 30.19 9.80 10.82
N ASP A 342 29.71 10.82 10.12
CA ASP A 342 28.98 11.96 10.70
C ASP A 342 27.45 11.86 10.52
N LYS A 343 26.96 10.74 9.94
CA LYS A 343 25.55 10.57 9.58
C LYS A 343 24.83 9.65 10.56
N LYS A 344 23.57 9.98 10.82
CA LYS A 344 22.58 9.11 11.43
C LYS A 344 21.61 8.67 10.35
N ILE A 345 21.70 7.40 9.98
CA ILE A 345 20.85 6.82 8.95
C ILE A 345 19.80 5.91 9.59
N SER A 346 18.55 6.21 9.27
CA SER A 346 17.39 5.44 9.72
C SER A 346 16.71 4.77 8.52
N GLY A 347 16.09 3.62 8.74
CA GLY A 347 15.19 2.99 7.77
C GLY A 347 13.77 3.07 8.27
N LEU A 348 12.86 3.58 7.44
CA LEU A 348 11.42 3.61 7.70
C LEU A 348 10.77 2.67 6.69
N TYR A 349 10.40 1.48 7.18
CA TYR A 349 9.89 0.39 6.37
C TYR A 349 8.45 0.04 6.73
N LEU A 350 7.69 -0.48 5.77
CA LEU A 350 6.36 -1.02 6.05
C LEU A 350 6.46 -2.21 7.01
N ALA A 351 7.44 -3.09 6.80
CA ALA A 351 7.84 -4.06 7.81
C ALA A 351 9.30 -4.49 7.68
N THR A 352 9.85 -5.05 8.76
CA THR A 352 11.21 -5.60 8.82
C THR A 352 11.18 -6.99 9.43
N PHE A 353 12.01 -7.90 8.91
CA PHE A 353 12.11 -9.28 9.39
C PHE A 353 13.29 -9.44 10.35
N GLU A 354 13.36 -10.58 11.04
CA GLU A 354 14.40 -10.83 12.04
C GLU A 354 15.83 -10.66 11.49
N GLY A 355 16.08 -11.11 10.25
CA GLY A 355 17.40 -10.95 9.62
C GLY A 355 17.84 -9.51 9.39
N ALA A 356 16.95 -8.52 9.49
CA ALA A 356 17.34 -7.11 9.46
C ALA A 356 18.21 -6.70 10.68
N LYS A 357 18.19 -7.49 11.76
CA LYS A 357 19.08 -7.28 12.92
C LYS A 357 20.56 -7.39 12.54
N ASP A 358 20.90 -8.22 11.56
CA ASP A 358 22.30 -8.41 11.12
C ASP A 358 22.86 -7.21 10.37
N ASN A 359 21.97 -6.31 9.92
CA ASN A 359 22.30 -5.15 9.12
C ASN A 359 22.28 -3.83 9.90
N LYS A 360 21.86 -3.84 11.16
CA LYS A 360 21.79 -2.62 11.98
C LYS A 360 23.14 -2.28 12.62
N SER A 361 23.35 -1.01 12.91
CA SER A 361 24.43 -0.50 13.75
C SER A 361 23.93 0.70 14.55
N TYR A 362 24.73 1.24 15.47
CA TYR A 362 24.32 2.38 16.30
C TYR A 362 23.87 3.60 15.48
N TYR A 363 24.53 3.85 14.34
CA TYR A 363 24.22 4.94 13.41
C TYR A 363 23.47 4.48 12.15
N ASN A 364 23.13 3.18 12.06
CA ASN A 364 22.36 2.58 10.98
C ASN A 364 21.19 1.78 11.56
N ASP A 365 20.07 2.43 11.88
CA ASP A 365 18.93 1.74 12.50
C ASP A 365 17.81 1.52 11.49
N MET A 366 16.97 0.51 11.74
CA MET A 366 15.85 0.16 10.87
C MET A 366 14.60 0.04 11.71
N LYS A 367 13.49 0.57 11.21
CA LYS A 367 12.20 0.53 11.88
C LYS A 367 11.17 0.02 10.90
N GLY A 368 10.37 -0.93 11.33
CA GLY A 368 9.21 -1.40 10.58
C GLY A 368 7.90 -1.04 11.27
N TRP A 369 6.92 -0.58 10.48
CA TRP A 369 5.62 -0.17 11.00
C TRP A 369 4.75 -1.35 11.44
N LEU A 370 4.45 -2.29 10.54
CA LEU A 370 3.60 -3.46 10.82
C LEU A 370 4.33 -4.49 11.66
N THR A 371 5.58 -4.77 11.28
CA THR A 371 6.49 -5.62 12.04
C THR A 371 7.84 -4.95 12.19
N ASN A 372 8.41 -5.04 13.38
CA ASN A 372 9.74 -4.53 13.68
C ASN A 372 10.63 -5.71 14.07
N TYR A 373 11.53 -6.09 13.16
CA TYR A 373 12.39 -7.28 13.28
C TYR A 373 11.63 -8.59 13.48
N GLY A 374 10.53 -8.77 12.73
CA GLY A 374 9.69 -9.97 12.74
C GLY A 374 8.55 -9.95 13.76
N GLU A 375 8.46 -8.93 14.62
CA GLU A 375 7.44 -8.86 15.66
C GLU A 375 6.35 -7.80 15.38
N PRO A 376 5.05 -8.11 15.57
CA PRO A 376 4.53 -9.38 16.08
C PRO A 376 4.55 -10.48 15.00
N ARG A 377 4.83 -11.72 15.42
CA ARG A 377 4.90 -12.89 14.51
C ARG A 377 3.66 -13.11 13.66
N SER A 378 2.46 -12.83 14.20
CA SER A 378 1.21 -13.00 13.46
C SER A 378 1.18 -12.20 12.15
N HIS A 379 1.61 -10.94 12.18
CA HIS A 379 1.72 -10.12 10.97
C HIS A 379 2.86 -10.59 10.08
N HIS A 380 4.01 -10.96 10.66
CA HIS A 380 5.15 -11.47 9.92
C HIS A 380 4.79 -12.70 9.07
N ASP A 381 4.10 -13.67 9.66
CA ASP A 381 3.73 -14.92 8.98
C ASP A 381 2.70 -14.69 7.87
N LEU A 382 1.78 -13.73 8.06
CA LEU A 382 0.87 -13.29 7.00
C LEU A 382 1.61 -12.61 5.85
N ILE A 383 2.54 -11.72 6.15
CA ILE A 383 3.37 -11.09 5.11
C ILE A 383 4.11 -12.16 4.31
N LEU A 384 4.72 -13.15 4.96
CA LEU A 384 5.46 -14.24 4.30
C LEU A 384 4.59 -15.27 3.55
N SER A 385 3.27 -15.28 3.73
CA SER A 385 2.36 -16.26 3.12
C SER A 385 1.57 -15.74 1.91
N GLY A 386 2.06 -14.66 1.30
CA GLY A 386 1.51 -14.03 0.08
C GLY A 386 1.43 -12.51 0.16
N GLY A 387 1.64 -11.92 1.34
CA GLY A 387 1.57 -10.47 1.54
C GLY A 387 2.71 -9.73 0.85
N VAL A 388 3.94 -10.28 0.82
CA VAL A 388 5.09 -9.68 0.13
C VAL A 388 4.74 -9.38 -1.33
N GLU A 389 4.24 -10.39 -2.05
CA GLU A 389 4.06 -10.29 -3.49
C GLU A 389 2.85 -9.40 -3.84
N LEU A 390 1.81 -9.40 -3.00
CA LEU A 390 0.69 -8.48 -3.14
C LEU A 390 1.10 -7.01 -2.89
N LEU A 391 2.00 -6.77 -1.94
CA LEU A 391 2.55 -5.44 -1.67
C LEU A 391 3.46 -4.97 -2.79
N GLU A 392 4.37 -5.81 -3.27
CA GLU A 392 5.21 -5.49 -4.42
C GLU A 392 4.38 -5.22 -5.68
N PHE A 393 3.27 -5.94 -5.88
CA PHE A 393 2.33 -5.62 -6.95
C PHE A 393 1.69 -4.24 -6.79
N ALA A 394 1.20 -3.92 -5.59
CA ALA A 394 0.60 -2.62 -5.34
C ALA A 394 1.60 -1.47 -5.51
N MET A 395 2.87 -1.70 -5.15
CA MET A 395 3.94 -0.70 -5.17
C MET A 395 4.76 -0.66 -6.47
N ALA A 396 4.44 -1.50 -7.45
CA ALA A 396 5.20 -1.58 -8.69
C ALA A 396 5.23 -0.24 -9.43
N ASP A 397 6.41 0.35 -9.54
CA ASP A 397 6.66 1.53 -10.36
C ASP A 397 6.88 1.14 -11.83
N ASN A 398 6.53 2.04 -12.74
CA ASN A 398 6.62 1.85 -14.18
C ASN A 398 8.06 1.96 -14.72
N THR A 399 9.03 2.20 -13.83
CA THR A 399 10.44 2.27 -14.20
C THR A 399 11.11 0.89 -14.12
N GLY A 400 11.95 0.59 -15.10
CA GLY A 400 12.76 -0.63 -15.09
C GLY A 400 13.78 -0.63 -13.96
N SER A 401 14.17 -1.82 -13.50
CA SER A 401 15.16 -2.01 -12.44
C SER A 401 16.48 -1.30 -12.76
N THR A 402 17.12 -0.71 -11.75
CA THR A 402 18.46 -0.12 -11.91
C THR A 402 19.49 -1.23 -12.12
N LYS A 403 20.13 -1.29 -13.29
CA LYS A 403 21.17 -2.28 -13.63
C LYS A 403 22.56 -1.85 -13.18
N GLY A 404 22.80 -0.54 -13.16
CA GLY A 404 24.08 0.05 -12.82
C GLY A 404 24.02 1.56 -12.97
N TYR A 405 25.18 2.18 -13.15
CA TYR A 405 25.30 3.63 -13.29
C TYR A 405 26.29 3.94 -14.41
N GLU A 406 26.16 5.12 -14.99
CA GLU A 406 27.07 5.64 -16.00
C GLU A 406 27.34 7.13 -15.74
N LYS A 407 28.51 7.62 -16.17
CA LYS A 407 28.84 9.04 -16.11
C LYS A 407 28.43 9.72 -17.42
N ILE A 408 27.43 10.59 -17.35
CA ILE A 408 27.00 11.45 -18.46
C ILE A 408 27.23 12.90 -18.05
N ASN A 409 28.02 13.63 -18.83
CA ASN A 409 28.35 15.05 -18.58
C ASN A 409 28.90 15.30 -17.16
N GLY A 410 29.76 14.40 -16.68
CA GLY A 410 30.36 14.49 -15.34
C GLY A 410 29.42 14.15 -14.17
N LYS A 411 28.16 13.81 -14.43
CA LYS A 411 27.19 13.36 -13.41
C LYS A 411 26.92 11.87 -13.52
N THR A 412 26.82 11.22 -12.37
CA THR A 412 26.45 9.80 -12.29
C THR A 412 24.94 9.64 -12.44
N GLN A 413 24.51 8.85 -13.41
CA GLN A 413 23.09 8.58 -13.69
C GLN A 413 22.78 7.08 -13.65
N PRO A 414 21.59 6.68 -13.19
CA PRO A 414 21.19 5.28 -13.14
C PRO A 414 20.85 4.74 -14.53
N VAL A 415 21.42 3.58 -14.88
CA VAL A 415 21.07 2.82 -16.08
C VAL A 415 19.93 1.87 -15.73
N LYS A 416 18.79 2.02 -16.40
CA LYS A 416 17.57 1.25 -16.14
C LYS A 416 17.38 0.11 -17.14
N GLU A 417 16.72 -0.95 -16.70
CA GLU A 417 16.23 -2.00 -17.57
C GLU A 417 15.16 -1.48 -18.55
N ILE A 418 15.15 -2.01 -19.77
CA ILE A 418 14.06 -1.78 -20.72
C ILE A 418 12.90 -2.69 -20.33
N VAL A 419 11.73 -2.08 -20.13
CA VAL A 419 10.50 -2.77 -19.75
C VAL A 419 9.94 -3.49 -20.98
N GLY A 420 9.78 -4.82 -20.89
CA GLY A 420 9.17 -5.64 -21.94
C GLY A 420 7.63 -5.64 -21.90
N ASP A 421 7.00 -6.17 -22.95
CA ASP A 421 5.53 -6.12 -23.13
C ASP A 421 4.73 -6.82 -22.01
N GLU A 422 5.19 -7.99 -21.53
CA GLU A 422 4.54 -8.70 -20.41
C GLU A 422 4.59 -7.89 -19.11
N GLU A 423 5.68 -7.15 -18.87
CA GLU A 423 5.82 -6.24 -17.73
C GLU A 423 4.85 -5.06 -17.85
N LEU A 424 4.67 -4.51 -19.05
CA LEU A 424 3.73 -3.43 -19.29
C LEU A 424 2.28 -3.84 -18.97
N GLU A 425 1.86 -5.07 -19.29
CA GLU A 425 0.52 -5.53 -18.93
C GLU A 425 0.34 -5.67 -17.41
N TYR A 426 1.35 -6.21 -16.72
CA TYR A 426 1.37 -6.27 -15.26
C TYR A 426 1.28 -4.88 -14.62
N LEU A 427 2.06 -3.92 -15.13
CA LEU A 427 2.09 -2.55 -14.64
C LEU A 427 0.76 -1.82 -14.87
N LYS A 428 0.05 -2.08 -15.98
CA LYS A 428 -1.30 -1.53 -16.20
C LYS A 428 -2.28 -1.99 -15.10
N LYS A 429 -2.20 -3.25 -14.67
CA LYS A 429 -3.01 -3.78 -13.57
C LYS A 429 -2.62 -3.14 -12.24
N ALA A 430 -1.33 -2.98 -11.98
CA ALA A 430 -0.83 -2.28 -10.78
C ALA A 430 -1.34 -0.84 -10.73
N GLN A 431 -1.33 -0.12 -11.86
CA GLN A 431 -1.83 1.25 -11.97
C GLN A 431 -3.32 1.38 -11.64
N LEU A 432 -4.17 0.41 -12.01
CA LEU A 432 -5.58 0.42 -11.62
C LEU A 432 -5.74 0.33 -10.10
N LEU A 433 -4.97 -0.56 -9.46
CA LEU A 433 -4.94 -0.67 -8.00
C LEU A 433 -4.43 0.63 -7.36
N GLN A 434 -3.35 1.21 -7.89
CA GLN A 434 -2.78 2.47 -7.40
C GLN A 434 -3.75 3.65 -7.53
N LYS A 435 -4.55 3.71 -8.60
CA LYS A 435 -5.64 4.71 -8.73
C LYS A 435 -6.62 4.59 -7.58
N GLY A 436 -7.01 3.36 -7.22
CA GLY A 436 -7.85 3.12 -6.05
C GLY A 436 -7.24 3.64 -4.75
N ILE A 437 -5.94 3.41 -4.54
CA ILE A 437 -5.21 3.94 -3.37
C ILE A 437 -5.28 5.47 -3.36
N LEU A 438 -5.00 6.13 -4.48
CA LEU A 438 -5.01 7.60 -4.56
C LEU A 438 -6.42 8.17 -4.35
N SER A 439 -7.45 7.55 -4.93
CA SER A 439 -8.86 7.88 -4.69
C SER A 439 -9.24 7.76 -3.21
N PHE A 440 -8.67 6.80 -2.48
CA PHE A 440 -8.87 6.72 -1.02
C PHE A 440 -8.24 7.92 -0.30
N PHE A 441 -7.06 8.38 -0.70
CA PHE A 441 -6.45 9.58 -0.11
C PHE A 441 -7.26 10.85 -0.42
N GLU A 442 -7.89 10.96 -1.59
CA GLU A 442 -8.85 12.02 -1.87
C GLU A 442 -10.06 11.95 -0.94
N TYR A 443 -10.61 10.73 -0.74
CA TYR A 443 -11.73 10.46 0.17
C TYR A 443 -11.44 10.87 1.63
N VAL A 444 -10.22 10.63 2.14
CA VAL A 444 -9.85 10.98 3.53
C VAL A 444 -9.10 12.31 3.67
N SER A 445 -8.91 13.06 2.58
CA SER A 445 -8.05 14.26 2.54
C SER A 445 -8.45 15.34 3.54
N SER A 446 -9.75 15.55 3.73
CA SER A 446 -10.29 16.51 4.70
C SER A 446 -10.08 16.08 6.14
N ILE A 447 -10.06 14.77 6.40
CA ILE A 447 -9.77 14.21 7.72
C ILE A 447 -8.28 14.38 8.04
N LEU A 448 -7.40 14.15 7.07
CA LEU A 448 -5.95 14.37 7.20
C LEU A 448 -5.60 15.83 7.56
N ALA A 449 -6.45 16.80 7.20
CA ALA A 449 -6.24 18.20 7.54
C ALA A 449 -6.53 18.53 9.00
N VAL A 450 -7.32 17.71 9.71
CA VAL A 450 -7.78 18.00 11.08
C VAL A 450 -7.36 16.96 12.11
N VAL A 451 -7.00 15.75 11.68
CA VAL A 451 -6.51 14.68 12.54
C VAL A 451 -4.99 14.55 12.41
N PRO A 452 -4.22 14.59 13.50
CA PRO A 452 -2.78 14.43 13.46
C PRO A 452 -2.34 13.09 12.85
N ALA A 453 -1.25 13.09 12.10
CA ALA A 453 -0.68 11.90 11.48
C ALA A 453 -0.34 10.80 12.50
N GLU A 454 0.06 11.17 13.72
CA GLU A 454 0.32 10.22 14.81
C GLU A 454 -0.90 9.35 15.11
N ALA A 455 -2.09 9.94 15.12
CA ALA A 455 -3.34 9.24 15.36
C ALA A 455 -3.78 8.38 14.16
N MET A 456 -3.30 8.73 12.96
CA MET A 456 -3.53 8.00 11.71
C MET A 456 -2.52 6.87 11.48
N SER A 457 -1.52 6.69 12.34
CA SER A 457 -0.50 5.63 12.24
C SER A 457 -0.96 4.26 12.74
N SER A 458 -2.27 4.07 12.93
CA SER A 458 -2.91 2.86 13.46
C SER A 458 -2.61 1.62 12.64
N ARG A 459 -2.13 0.55 13.30
CA ARG A 459 -1.97 -0.76 12.65
C ARG A 459 -3.30 -1.42 12.26
N LEU A 460 -4.44 -1.04 12.85
CA LEU A 460 -5.74 -1.59 12.45
C LEU A 460 -6.07 -1.28 10.98
N LEU A 461 -5.54 -0.18 10.44
CA LEU A 461 -5.67 0.16 9.02
C LEU A 461 -5.06 -0.91 8.07
N SER A 462 -4.26 -1.84 8.58
CA SER A 462 -3.74 -2.99 7.82
C SER A 462 -4.61 -4.23 7.88
N GLU A 463 -5.65 -4.27 8.72
CA GLU A 463 -6.51 -5.46 8.86
C GLU A 463 -7.19 -5.88 7.55
N PRO A 464 -7.78 -4.98 6.73
CA PRO A 464 -8.35 -5.38 5.45
C PRO A 464 -7.33 -6.08 4.53
N PHE A 465 -6.07 -5.66 4.59
CA PHE A 465 -4.98 -6.28 3.84
C PHE A 465 -4.65 -7.67 4.40
N PHE A 466 -4.57 -7.80 5.72
CA PHE A 466 -4.34 -9.11 6.33
C PHE A 466 -5.50 -10.08 6.09
N THR A 467 -6.76 -9.62 6.14
CA THR A 467 -7.94 -10.41 5.76
C THR A 467 -7.88 -10.80 4.28
N LEU A 468 -7.42 -9.92 3.39
CA LEU A 468 -7.19 -10.28 1.99
C LEU A 468 -6.19 -11.43 1.88
N VAL A 469 -5.05 -11.36 2.60
CA VAL A 469 -4.02 -12.40 2.54
C VAL A 469 -4.52 -13.73 3.11
N SER A 470 -5.21 -13.72 4.26
CA SER A 470 -5.60 -14.93 5.00
C SER A 470 -6.95 -15.51 4.60
N GLU A 471 -7.89 -14.70 4.12
CA GLU A 471 -9.29 -15.08 3.87
C GLU A 471 -9.92 -14.36 2.66
N PRO A 472 -9.28 -14.34 1.46
CA PRO A 472 -9.74 -13.55 0.33
C PRO A 472 -11.14 -13.95 -0.15
N SER A 473 -12.03 -12.98 -0.38
CA SER A 473 -13.33 -13.24 -0.99
C SER A 473 -13.18 -13.91 -2.36
N SER A 474 -14.21 -14.61 -2.84
CA SER A 474 -14.14 -15.23 -4.18
C SER A 474 -13.88 -14.21 -5.28
N HIS A 475 -14.46 -13.01 -5.15
CA HIS A 475 -14.22 -11.90 -6.06
C HIS A 475 -12.76 -11.42 -6.04
N GLN A 476 -12.20 -11.15 -4.84
CA GLN A 476 -10.80 -10.73 -4.69
C GLN A 476 -9.82 -11.76 -5.25
N LEU A 477 -10.11 -13.04 -4.99
CA LEU A 477 -9.30 -14.15 -5.47
C LEU A 477 -9.30 -14.24 -7.01
N ASP A 478 -10.48 -14.13 -7.64
CA ASP A 478 -10.60 -14.17 -9.09
C ASP A 478 -9.85 -13.01 -9.77
N VAL A 479 -9.81 -11.84 -9.14
CA VAL A 479 -9.08 -10.65 -9.62
C VAL A 479 -7.56 -10.81 -9.48
N LEU A 480 -7.09 -11.33 -8.34
CA LEU A 480 -5.66 -11.31 -7.99
C LEU A 480 -4.90 -12.61 -8.33
N VAL A 481 -5.58 -13.74 -8.55
CA VAL A 481 -4.91 -15.03 -8.82
C VAL A 481 -4.04 -15.01 -10.09
N GLY A 482 -4.43 -14.20 -11.08
CA GLY A 482 -3.72 -14.04 -12.35
C GLY A 482 -2.48 -13.14 -12.26
N ILE A 483 -2.25 -12.48 -11.10
CA ILE A 483 -1.08 -11.65 -10.89
C ILE A 483 0.16 -12.55 -10.77
N THR A 484 1.27 -12.07 -11.30
CA THR A 484 2.55 -12.81 -11.35
C THR A 484 3.66 -12.00 -10.67
N HIS A 485 4.66 -12.67 -10.15
CA HIS A 485 5.83 -12.08 -9.47
C HIS A 485 7.12 -12.49 -10.20
N SER A 486 8.08 -11.55 -10.30
CA SER A 486 9.40 -11.80 -10.91
C SER A 486 10.42 -12.20 -9.84
N GLU A 487 11.07 -13.34 -10.01
CA GLU A 487 12.05 -13.84 -9.03
C GLU A 487 13.48 -13.32 -9.23
N ALA A 488 13.82 -12.81 -10.42
CA ALA A 488 15.20 -12.48 -10.72
C ALA A 488 15.58 -11.09 -10.21
N ALA A 489 16.61 -11.02 -9.36
CA ALA A 489 17.17 -9.75 -8.89
C ALA A 489 17.76 -8.97 -10.07
N GLY A 490 17.02 -7.97 -10.57
CA GLY A 490 17.45 -7.10 -11.67
C GLY A 490 17.18 -7.66 -13.07
N ALA A 491 16.29 -8.64 -13.21
CA ALA A 491 15.76 -9.06 -14.52
C ALA A 491 14.26 -9.35 -14.41
N ASN A 492 13.49 -8.93 -15.42
CA ASN A 492 12.04 -9.20 -15.49
C ASN A 492 11.70 -10.53 -16.19
N SER A 493 12.69 -11.35 -16.54
CA SER A 493 12.49 -12.60 -17.27
C SER A 493 12.04 -13.74 -16.35
N GLY A 494 10.83 -14.26 -16.56
CA GLY A 494 10.28 -15.43 -15.86
C GLY A 494 9.37 -15.04 -14.68
N ARG A 495 8.09 -14.78 -14.95
CA ARG A 495 7.10 -14.45 -13.92
C ARG A 495 6.32 -15.69 -13.47
N ILE A 496 6.15 -15.87 -12.16
CA ILE A 496 5.39 -16.97 -11.57
C ILE A 496 4.08 -16.44 -11.00
N ALA A 497 2.96 -17.13 -11.29
CA ALA A 497 1.67 -16.80 -10.70
C ALA A 497 1.70 -16.90 -9.17
N LEU A 498 1.08 -15.94 -8.48
CA LEU A 498 1.03 -15.93 -7.00
C LEU A 498 0.40 -17.21 -6.43
N ALA A 499 -0.63 -17.72 -7.12
CA ALA A 499 -1.28 -18.99 -6.84
C ALA A 499 -1.66 -19.71 -8.14
N LYS A 500 -1.01 -20.84 -8.43
CA LYS A 500 -1.26 -21.60 -9.66
C LYS A 500 -2.50 -22.48 -9.54
N LYS A 501 -3.43 -22.32 -10.49
CA LYS A 501 -4.59 -23.20 -10.64
C LYS A 501 -4.16 -24.52 -11.29
N LEU A 502 -4.43 -25.63 -10.61
CA LEU A 502 -4.13 -26.97 -11.11
C LEU A 502 -5.21 -27.46 -12.09
N ASN A 503 -4.86 -28.47 -12.89
CA ASN A 503 -5.84 -29.19 -13.71
C ASN A 503 -6.87 -29.93 -12.82
N LEU A 504 -7.98 -30.37 -13.42
CA LEU A 504 -9.08 -30.98 -12.66
C LEU A 504 -8.65 -32.24 -11.88
N LYS A 505 -7.80 -33.09 -12.46
CA LYS A 505 -7.34 -34.35 -11.85
C LYS A 505 -6.55 -34.08 -10.57
N ASP A 506 -5.57 -33.17 -10.64
CA ASP A 506 -4.68 -32.83 -9.53
C ASP A 506 -5.42 -32.04 -8.42
N ARG A 507 -6.57 -31.42 -8.73
CA ARG A 507 -7.47 -30.80 -7.74
C ARG A 507 -8.34 -31.80 -7.00
N LEU A 508 -8.84 -32.82 -7.71
CA LEU A 508 -9.72 -33.84 -7.14
C LEU A 508 -8.94 -34.86 -6.31
N LEU A 509 -7.69 -35.15 -6.69
CA LEU A 509 -6.78 -36.06 -6.00
C LEU A 509 -5.55 -35.28 -5.56
N GLN A 510 -5.61 -34.70 -4.36
CA GLN A 510 -4.50 -33.93 -3.75
C GLN A 510 -3.36 -34.89 -3.34
N GLY A 511 -2.58 -35.35 -4.31
CA GLY A 511 -1.37 -36.15 -4.11
C GLY A 511 -0.10 -35.28 -3.98
N ASN A 512 1.07 -35.89 -4.08
CA ASN A 512 2.37 -35.22 -3.90
C ASN A 512 2.49 -33.92 -4.72
N LYS A 513 2.04 -33.93 -5.98
CA LYS A 513 2.06 -32.76 -6.86
C LYS A 513 1.28 -31.56 -6.29
N TYR A 514 0.16 -31.78 -5.60
CA TYR A 514 -0.60 -30.69 -4.96
C TYR A 514 0.23 -30.03 -3.85
N TYR A 515 0.87 -30.84 -3.01
CA TYR A 515 1.67 -30.37 -1.88
C TYR A 515 2.98 -29.73 -2.32
N GLU A 516 3.67 -30.30 -3.31
CA GLU A 516 4.86 -29.70 -3.93
C GLU A 516 4.54 -28.31 -4.50
N MET A 517 3.45 -28.18 -5.23
CA MET A 517 3.04 -26.89 -5.80
C MET A 517 2.48 -25.92 -4.76
N PHE A 518 1.87 -26.43 -3.67
CA PHE A 518 1.49 -25.62 -2.52
C PHE A 518 2.73 -25.02 -1.83
N GLU A 519 3.78 -25.82 -1.65
CA GLU A 519 5.04 -25.35 -1.05
C GLU A 519 5.73 -24.30 -1.92
N GLN A 520 5.67 -24.46 -3.24
CA GLN A 520 6.21 -23.47 -4.19
C GLN A 520 5.38 -22.19 -4.28
N SER A 521 4.06 -22.27 -4.06
CA SER A 521 3.14 -21.14 -4.17
C SER A 521 3.53 -20.01 -3.22
N TYR A 522 3.47 -18.77 -3.72
CA TYR A 522 3.68 -17.56 -2.93
C TYR A 522 2.51 -17.29 -2.01
N TRP A 523 1.30 -17.26 -2.57
CA TRP A 523 0.08 -17.04 -1.81
C TRP A 523 -0.59 -18.35 -1.40
N LYS A 524 -0.36 -18.74 -0.14
CA LYS A 524 -0.74 -20.06 0.38
C LYS A 524 -2.26 -20.26 0.43
N GLU A 525 -2.99 -19.30 0.99
CA GLU A 525 -4.46 -19.42 1.04
C GLU A 525 -5.10 -19.27 -0.34
N GLY A 526 -4.60 -18.35 -1.17
CA GLY A 526 -5.05 -18.21 -2.56
C GLY A 526 -4.97 -19.55 -3.30
N TYR A 527 -3.85 -20.26 -3.18
CA TYR A 527 -3.67 -21.59 -3.76
C TYR A 527 -4.67 -22.62 -3.22
N ARG A 528 -4.90 -22.64 -1.90
CA ARG A 528 -5.86 -23.56 -1.27
C ARG A 528 -7.27 -23.31 -1.80
N ARG A 529 -7.71 -22.06 -1.87
CA ARG A 529 -9.08 -21.70 -2.29
C ARG A 529 -9.35 -22.00 -3.75
N ILE A 530 -8.44 -21.66 -4.67
CA ILE A 530 -8.64 -21.95 -6.11
C ILE A 530 -8.61 -23.45 -6.43
N ASN A 531 -7.83 -24.22 -5.66
CA ASN A 531 -7.67 -25.65 -5.86
C ASN A 531 -8.57 -26.50 -4.94
N ARG A 532 -9.49 -25.87 -4.18
CA ARG A 532 -10.47 -26.59 -3.35
C ARG A 532 -11.40 -27.44 -4.24
N LYS A 533 -11.75 -28.63 -3.73
CA LYS A 533 -12.80 -29.48 -4.32
C LYS A 533 -14.14 -28.73 -4.20
N LYS A 534 -14.63 -28.11 -5.27
CA LYS A 534 -15.92 -27.39 -5.29
C LYS A 534 -17.16 -28.29 -5.13
N PHE A 535 -17.01 -29.59 -4.85
CA PHE A 535 -18.10 -30.56 -4.89
C PHE A 535 -19.10 -30.54 -3.70
N TRP A 536 -18.87 -29.75 -2.65
CA TRP A 536 -19.75 -29.78 -1.46
C TRP A 536 -19.99 -28.40 -0.83
N LYS A 537 -20.46 -27.42 -1.61
CA LYS A 537 -20.92 -26.13 -1.06
C LYS A 537 -22.41 -25.83 -1.29
N LYS A 538 -23.17 -26.80 -1.81
CA LYS A 538 -24.64 -26.69 -1.96
C LYS A 538 -25.43 -27.44 -0.89
N TYR A 539 -24.75 -28.08 0.06
CA TYR A 539 -25.35 -28.75 1.22
C TYR A 539 -24.41 -28.59 2.41
N ILE A 540 -24.63 -27.55 3.21
CA ILE A 540 -24.46 -27.39 4.67
C ILE A 540 -24.81 -25.94 4.98
#